data_AF-A0A395HFM5-F1
#
_entry.id   AF-A0A395HFM5-F1
#
_cell.length_a   1.000
_cell.length_b   1.000
_cell.length_c   1.000
_cell.angle_alpha   90.00
_cell.angle_beta   90.00
_cell.angle_gamma   90.00
#
_symmetry.space_group_name_H-M   'P 1'
#
loop_
_entity.id
_entity.type
_entity.pdbx_description
1 polymer ?
#
loop_
_entity_poly.entity_id
_entity_poly.type
_entity_poly.pdbx_seq_one_letter_code
_entity_poly.pdbx_strand_id
1 'polypeptide(L)'
;MYSTSHVVLGIVIGLGLLGLRQYLNGPLKSVPGPIWSKFTKLWLLRRIYSRKLHLLEIEAHEKYGPIFRAAPNYVMVNDPDYIHEVHTWNRSDWWITLDPQVGLQSTGTARTITQHNQQRRRIASAYNPDSVYEMEPKLDHSLEQFQQILRDRFAMTGK
;
A
#
# COMPACT_ATOMS: atom_id res chain seq x y z
N MET A 1 22.82 42.08 5.81
CA MET A 1 22.18 41.08 4.93
C MET A 1 23.04 39.83 4.64
N TYR A 2 24.21 39.65 5.29
CA TYR A 2 25.09 38.49 5.07
C TYR A 2 24.84 37.31 6.03
N SER A 3 24.39 37.60 7.26
CA SER A 3 24.18 36.59 8.32
C SER A 3 23.15 35.50 7.94
N THR A 4 22.03 35.89 7.32
CA THR A 4 20.99 34.94 6.89
C THR A 4 21.45 34.01 5.77
N SER A 5 22.33 34.48 4.87
CA SER A 5 22.83 33.69 3.73
C SER A 5 23.75 32.56 4.18
N HIS A 6 24.64 32.81 5.16
CA HIS A 6 25.52 31.78 5.71
C HIS A 6 24.77 30.73 6.54
N VAL A 7 23.72 31.13 7.26
CA VAL A 7 22.86 30.20 8.00
C VAL A 7 22.11 29.28 7.04
N VAL A 8 21.52 29.82 5.96
CA VAL A 8 20.85 29.01 4.93
C VAL A 8 21.83 28.06 4.27
N LEU A 9 23.03 28.52 3.90
CA LEU A 9 24.07 27.68 3.30
C LEU A 9 24.48 26.54 4.26
N GLY A 10 24.67 26.84 5.55
CA GLY A 10 24.99 25.85 6.58
C GLY A 10 23.90 24.79 6.74
N ILE A 11 22.62 25.19 6.71
CA ILE A 11 21.48 24.26 6.75
C ILE A 11 21.46 23.36 5.52
N VAL A 12 21.65 23.91 4.32
CA VAL A 12 21.67 23.15 3.06
C VAL A 12 22.81 22.13 3.06
N ILE A 13 24.02 22.54 3.47
CA ILE A 13 25.18 21.65 3.58
C ILE A 13 24.92 20.57 4.63
N GLY A 14 24.38 20.93 5.80
CA GLY A 14 24.05 19.98 6.86
C GLY A 14 23.02 18.93 6.42
N LEU A 15 21.94 19.35 5.77
CA LEU A 15 20.93 18.43 5.20
C LEU A 15 21.52 17.56 4.08
N GLY A 16 22.39 18.12 3.24
CA GLY A 16 23.10 17.38 2.20
C GLY A 16 24.01 16.29 2.78
N LEU A 17 24.77 16.59 3.83
CA LEU A 17 25.64 15.63 4.52
C LEU A 17 24.85 14.54 5.24
N LEU A 18 23.72 14.88 5.87
CA LEU A 18 22.82 13.89 6.49
C LEU A 18 22.20 12.96 5.45
N GLY A 19 21.72 13.50 4.32
CA GLY A 19 21.21 12.72 3.20
C GLY A 19 22.27 11.80 2.58
N LEU A 20 23.50 12.30 2.42
CA LEU A 20 24.63 11.52 1.92
C LEU A 20 25.04 10.41 2.89
N ARG A 21 25.08 10.69 4.20
CA ARG A 21 25.36 9.68 5.24
C ARG A 21 24.31 8.58 5.23
N GLN A 22 23.03 8.94 5.14
CA GLN A 22 21.93 7.98 5.04
C GLN A 22 22.02 7.15 3.75
N TYR A 23 22.48 7.74 2.64
CA TYR A 23 22.69 7.04 1.39
C TYR A 23 23.85 6.05 1.45
N LEU A 24 25.03 6.49 1.91
CA LEU A 24 26.27 5.68 1.89
C LEU A 24 26.27 4.57 2.94
N ASN A 25 25.68 4.81 4.12
CA ASN A 25 25.68 3.87 5.24
C ASN A 25 24.36 3.11 5.42
N GLY A 26 23.38 3.34 4.54
CA GLY A 26 22.08 2.70 4.63
C GLY A 26 22.11 1.23 4.16
N PRO A 27 21.31 0.34 4.76
CA PRO A 27 21.18 -1.05 4.32
C PRO A 27 20.61 -1.17 2.89
N LEU A 28 19.96 -0.12 2.39
CA LEU A 28 19.33 -0.06 1.06
C LEU A 28 20.21 0.61 -0.01
N LYS A 29 21.52 0.73 0.20
CA LYS A 29 22.43 1.42 -0.76
C LYS A 29 22.57 0.70 -2.10
N SER A 30 22.53 -0.64 -2.08
CA SER A 30 22.65 -1.50 -3.26
C SER A 30 21.34 -1.65 -4.04
N VAL A 31 20.21 -1.29 -3.42
CA VAL A 31 18.89 -1.45 -4.05
C VAL A 31 18.74 -0.43 -5.19
N PRO A 32 18.44 -0.88 -6.42
CA PRO A 32 18.27 0.01 -7.57
C PRO A 32 17.05 0.91 -7.38
N GLY A 33 17.02 2.04 -8.09
CA GLY A 33 15.87 2.93 -8.07
C GLY A 33 16.17 4.34 -8.54
N PRO A 34 15.14 5.20 -8.63
CA PRO A 34 15.27 6.60 -8.98
C PRO A 34 16.28 7.33 -8.09
N ILE A 35 17.07 8.25 -8.67
CA ILE A 35 18.08 8.99 -7.88
C ILE A 35 17.44 9.75 -6.71
N TRP A 36 16.29 10.39 -6.95
CA TRP A 36 15.58 11.17 -5.94
C TRP A 36 14.99 10.32 -4.81
N SER A 37 14.63 9.06 -5.07
CA SER A 37 14.06 8.18 -4.04
C SER A 37 15.09 7.79 -2.98
N LYS A 38 16.38 7.91 -3.28
CA LYS A 38 17.47 7.65 -2.33
C LYS A 38 17.54 8.71 -1.21
N PHE A 39 17.10 9.93 -1.49
CA PHE A 39 17.25 11.08 -0.58
C PHE A 39 15.93 11.58 0.00
N THR A 40 14.82 11.45 -0.73
CA THR A 40 13.52 11.99 -0.31
C THR A 40 12.35 11.09 -0.69
N LYS A 41 11.25 11.20 0.06
CA LYS A 41 9.95 10.56 -0.26
C LYS A 41 9.22 11.25 -1.42
N LEU A 42 9.71 12.40 -1.91
CA LEU A 42 9.01 13.21 -2.91
C LEU A 42 8.72 12.44 -4.21
N TRP A 43 9.63 11.55 -4.63
CA TRP A 43 9.41 10.71 -5.80
C TRP A 43 8.16 9.81 -5.62
N LEU A 44 8.05 9.12 -4.49
CA LEU A 44 6.91 8.27 -4.16
C LEU A 44 5.63 9.10 -4.01
N LEU A 45 5.68 10.23 -3.29
CA LEU A 45 4.53 11.11 -3.07
C LEU A 45 3.95 11.63 -4.38
N ARG A 46 4.81 12.05 -5.32
CA ARG A 46 4.38 12.49 -6.66
C ARG A 46 3.62 11.38 -7.39
N ARG A 47 4.09 10.13 -7.29
CA ARG A 47 3.44 8.97 -7.93
C ARG A 47 2.12 8.61 -7.27
N ILE A 48 2.04 8.63 -5.94
CA ILE A 48 0.77 8.47 -5.21
C ILE A 48 -0.24 9.54 -5.64
N TYR A 49 0.19 10.81 -5.68
CA TYR A 49 -0.68 11.93 -6.06
C TYR A 49 -1.18 11.86 -7.52
N SER A 50 -0.43 11.20 -8.41
CA SER A 50 -0.82 11.05 -9.82
C SER A 50 -2.10 10.22 -10.06
N ARG A 51 -2.58 9.48 -9.05
CA ARG A 51 -3.67 8.49 -9.15
C ARG A 51 -3.42 7.35 -10.15
N LYS A 52 -2.19 7.22 -10.66
CA LYS A 52 -1.74 6.18 -11.60
C LYS A 52 -0.67 5.28 -10.98
N LEU A 53 -0.66 5.16 -9.64
CA LEU A 53 0.39 4.44 -8.92
C LEU A 53 0.58 3.02 -9.44
N HIS A 54 -0.50 2.28 -9.66
CA HIS A 54 -0.48 0.91 -10.19
C HIS A 54 0.25 0.79 -11.55
N LEU A 55 0.01 1.70 -12.49
CA LEU A 55 0.71 1.70 -13.78
C LEU A 55 2.18 2.10 -13.66
N LEU A 56 2.43 3.12 -12.84
CA LEU A 56 3.77 3.65 -12.63
C LEU A 56 4.65 2.63 -11.89
N GLU A 57 4.07 1.84 -10.99
CA GLU A 57 4.75 0.77 -10.28
C GLU A 57 5.14 -0.38 -11.21
N ILE A 58 4.27 -0.77 -12.14
CA ILE A 58 4.59 -1.73 -13.22
C ILE A 58 5.80 -1.22 -14.03
N GLU A 59 5.73 0.01 -14.53
CA GLU A 59 6.85 0.63 -15.29
C GLU A 59 8.15 0.67 -14.46
N ALA A 60 8.05 0.92 -13.15
CA ALA A 60 9.22 0.95 -12.28
C ALA A 60 9.82 -0.45 -12.08
N HIS A 61 9.00 -1.49 -11.93
CA HIS A 61 9.47 -2.86 -11.84
C HIS A 61 10.07 -3.36 -13.15
N GLU A 62 9.51 -2.98 -14.30
CA GLU A 62 10.11 -3.25 -15.62
C GLU A 62 11.50 -2.60 -15.74
N LYS A 63 11.67 -1.40 -15.20
CA LYS A 63 12.92 -0.62 -15.31
C LYS A 63 14.00 -1.00 -14.29
N TYR A 64 13.62 -1.21 -13.04
CA TYR A 64 14.56 -1.38 -11.92
C TYR A 64 14.63 -2.81 -11.39
N GLY A 65 13.73 -3.70 -11.84
CA GLY A 65 13.67 -5.09 -11.44
C GLY A 65 12.65 -5.40 -10.33
N PRO A 66 12.65 -6.64 -9.81
CA PRO A 66 11.64 -7.13 -8.86
C PRO A 66 11.67 -6.37 -7.54
N ILE A 67 12.80 -5.79 -7.15
CA ILE A 67 12.93 -4.98 -5.93
C ILE A 67 13.58 -3.65 -6.30
N PHE A 68 12.92 -2.54 -5.96
CA PHE A 68 13.49 -1.21 -6.15
C PHE A 68 13.19 -0.26 -4.99
N ARG A 69 14.06 0.72 -4.80
CA ARG A 69 13.95 1.73 -3.73
C ARG A 69 13.03 2.86 -4.17
N ALA A 70 11.85 2.94 -3.56
CA ALA A 70 10.86 4.01 -3.83
C ALA A 70 10.99 5.22 -2.89
N ALA A 71 11.63 5.06 -1.73
CA ALA A 71 12.00 6.16 -0.83
C ALA A 71 13.22 5.80 0.04
N PRO A 72 13.77 6.72 0.85
CA PRO A 72 15.02 6.47 1.57
C PRO A 72 15.01 5.22 2.44
N ASN A 73 13.89 4.93 3.11
CA ASN A 73 13.71 3.73 3.92
C ASN A 73 12.49 2.92 3.45
N TYR A 74 12.26 2.89 2.12
CA TYR A 74 11.09 2.23 1.53
C TYR A 74 11.46 1.55 0.22
N VAL A 75 11.14 0.28 0.11
CA VAL A 75 11.31 -0.54 -1.10
C VAL A 75 9.96 -1.03 -1.58
N MET A 76 9.82 -1.15 -2.89
CA MET A 76 8.75 -1.90 -3.53
C MET A 76 9.29 -3.28 -3.88
N VAL A 77 8.48 -4.30 -3.64
CA VAL A 77 8.84 -5.71 -3.84
C VAL A 77 7.75 -6.34 -4.68
N ASN A 78 8.14 -6.87 -5.84
CA ASN A 78 7.31 -7.65 -6.74
C ASN A 78 8.05 -8.96 -7.05
N ASP A 79 8.13 -9.79 -6.02
CA ASP A 79 8.83 -11.07 -6.07
C ASP A 79 8.02 -12.09 -5.26
N PRO A 80 7.54 -13.19 -5.91
CA PRO A 80 6.72 -14.19 -5.24
C PRO A 80 7.44 -14.90 -4.10
N ASP A 81 8.78 -15.00 -4.14
CA ASP A 81 9.56 -15.71 -3.13
C ASP A 81 9.46 -15.03 -1.75
N TYR A 82 9.18 -13.73 -1.72
CA TYR A 82 9.05 -12.95 -0.49
C TYR A 82 7.62 -12.83 0.04
N ILE A 83 6.60 -13.34 -0.67
CA ILE A 83 5.20 -13.22 -0.26
C ILE A 83 5.00 -13.77 1.14
N HIS A 84 5.48 -14.98 1.42
CA HIS A 84 5.31 -15.58 2.75
C HIS A 84 6.07 -14.82 3.84
N GLU A 85 7.29 -14.39 3.55
CA GLU A 85 8.13 -13.65 4.51
C GLU A 85 7.48 -12.33 4.93
N VAL A 86 7.02 -11.53 3.97
CA VAL A 86 6.43 -10.20 4.23
C VAL A 86 5.18 -10.30 5.09
N HIS A 87 4.39 -11.37 4.95
CA HIS A 87 3.19 -11.60 5.76
C HIS A 87 3.49 -11.98 7.22
N THR A 88 4.76 -12.23 7.58
CA THR A 88 5.18 -12.45 8.98
C THR A 88 5.62 -11.18 9.70
N TRP A 89 5.61 -10.03 9.02
CA TRP A 89 6.00 -8.76 9.62
C TRP A 89 4.80 -7.98 10.16
N ASN A 90 5.04 -7.15 11.17
CA ASN A 90 4.08 -6.13 11.55
C ASN A 90 4.00 -5.08 10.43
N ARG A 91 2.78 -4.67 10.12
CA ARG A 91 2.52 -3.65 9.11
C ARG A 91 2.92 -2.27 9.61
N SER A 92 3.40 -1.44 8.70
CA SER A 92 3.84 -0.07 9.00
C SER A 92 2.68 0.88 9.32
N ASP A 93 3.03 2.07 9.82
CA ASP A 93 2.08 3.16 10.12
C ASP A 93 1.27 3.63 8.91
N TRP A 94 1.70 3.30 7.69
CA TRP A 94 0.91 3.55 6.47
C TRP A 94 -0.52 3.00 6.61
N TRP A 95 -0.71 1.87 7.27
CA TRP A 95 -2.03 1.26 7.42
C TRP A 95 -3.00 2.05 8.31
N ILE A 96 -2.50 3.01 9.10
CA ILE A 96 -3.35 3.96 9.85
C ILE A 96 -4.17 4.82 8.88
N THR A 97 -3.63 5.18 7.72
CA THR A 97 -4.34 6.03 6.76
C THR A 97 -5.51 5.31 6.08
N LEU A 98 -5.54 3.98 6.18
CA LEU A 98 -6.63 3.14 5.67
C LEU A 98 -7.66 2.80 6.76
N ASP A 99 -7.35 3.11 8.02
CA ASP A 99 -8.26 2.90 9.12
C ASP A 99 -9.45 3.88 8.99
N PRO A 100 -10.70 3.40 9.03
CA PRO A 100 -11.87 4.28 9.00
C PRO A 100 -11.97 5.20 10.23
N GLN A 101 -11.17 4.98 11.29
CA GLN A 101 -11.10 5.82 12.49
C GLN A 101 -12.44 6.00 13.23
N VAL A 102 -13.38 5.07 13.04
CA VAL A 102 -14.73 5.09 13.65
C VAL A 102 -14.75 4.57 15.09
N GLY A 103 -13.64 4.68 15.82
CA GLY A 103 -13.47 4.22 17.21
C GLY A 103 -13.18 2.72 17.38
N LEU A 104 -13.30 1.92 16.31
CA LEU A 104 -12.90 0.52 16.28
C LEU A 104 -12.01 0.25 15.07
N GLN A 105 -10.85 -0.37 15.30
CA GLN A 105 -9.94 -0.76 14.23
C GLN A 105 -10.46 -2.01 13.51
N SER A 106 -10.53 -1.96 12.18
CA SER A 106 -10.89 -3.09 11.32
C SER A 106 -9.83 -4.19 11.34
N THR A 107 -10.26 -5.44 11.18
CA THR A 107 -9.35 -6.59 10.94
C THR A 107 -8.42 -6.33 9.76
N GLY A 108 -8.92 -5.66 8.72
CA GLY A 108 -8.14 -5.35 7.51
C GLY A 108 -7.04 -4.30 7.73
N THR A 109 -7.14 -3.47 8.76
CA THR A 109 -6.19 -2.39 9.06
C THR A 109 -5.34 -2.67 10.31
N ALA A 110 -5.55 -3.82 10.96
CA ALA A 110 -4.72 -4.31 12.05
C ALA A 110 -3.23 -4.30 11.67
N ARG A 111 -2.40 -3.69 12.52
CA ARG A 111 -0.96 -3.54 12.23
C ARG A 111 -0.11 -4.67 12.78
N THR A 112 -0.50 -5.23 13.92
CA THR A 112 0.25 -6.35 14.52
C THR A 112 -0.37 -7.67 14.17
N ILE A 113 0.46 -8.70 14.02
CA ILE A 113 0.00 -10.06 13.73
C ILE A 113 -0.88 -10.59 14.87
N THR A 114 -0.51 -10.31 16.12
CA THR A 114 -1.30 -10.68 17.30
C THR A 114 -2.70 -10.09 17.23
N GLN A 115 -2.82 -8.80 16.91
CA GLN A 115 -4.09 -8.13 16.78
C GLN A 115 -4.91 -8.67 15.60
N HIS A 116 -4.29 -8.79 14.43
CA HIS A 116 -4.92 -9.33 13.24
C HIS A 116 -5.47 -10.75 13.50
N ASN A 117 -4.68 -11.61 14.12
CA ASN A 117 -5.09 -12.98 14.45
C ASN A 117 -6.23 -13.01 15.47
N GLN A 118 -6.20 -12.16 16.49
CA GLN A 118 -7.28 -12.05 17.46
C GLN A 118 -8.59 -11.59 16.81
N GLN A 119 -8.54 -10.56 15.96
CA GLN A 119 -9.71 -10.03 15.27
C GLN A 119 -10.24 -11.01 14.20
N ARG A 120 -9.35 -11.61 13.40
CA ARG A 120 -9.69 -12.66 12.43
C ARG A 120 -10.41 -13.82 13.10
N ARG A 121 -9.96 -14.27 14.27
CA ARG A 121 -10.59 -15.39 14.99
C ARG A 121 -12.05 -15.10 15.36
N ARG A 122 -12.41 -13.84 15.64
CA ARG A 122 -13.79 -13.43 15.98
C ARG A 122 -14.75 -13.55 14.80
N ILE A 123 -14.26 -13.36 13.57
CA ILE A 123 -15.08 -13.39 12.35
C ILE A 123 -14.93 -14.70 11.57
N ALA A 124 -13.99 -15.58 11.96
CA ALA A 124 -13.64 -16.78 11.20
C ALA A 124 -14.82 -17.75 10.99
N SER A 125 -15.75 -17.83 11.94
CA SER A 125 -16.94 -18.69 11.81
C SER A 125 -17.81 -18.28 10.62
N ALA A 126 -17.93 -16.99 10.31
CA ALA A 126 -18.73 -16.52 9.18
C ALA A 126 -18.16 -16.94 7.81
N TYR A 127 -16.91 -17.40 7.76
CA TYR A 127 -16.22 -17.83 6.53
C TYR A 127 -15.93 -19.34 6.53
N ASN A 128 -16.55 -20.12 7.42
CA ASN A 128 -16.43 -21.58 7.37
C ASN A 128 -17.30 -22.16 6.22
N PRO A 129 -17.01 -23.37 5.72
CA PRO A 129 -17.75 -23.96 4.59
C PRO A 129 -19.26 -24.02 4.81
N ASP A 130 -19.72 -24.38 6.01
CA ASP A 130 -21.14 -24.49 6.33
C ASP A 130 -21.84 -23.13 6.26
N SER A 131 -21.23 -22.09 6.83
CA SER A 131 -21.73 -20.71 6.76
C SER A 131 -21.75 -20.16 5.33
N VAL A 132 -20.77 -20.54 4.50
CA VAL A 132 -20.77 -20.18 3.07
C VAL A 132 -21.92 -20.87 2.34
N TYR A 133 -22.17 -22.15 2.63
CA TYR A 133 -23.30 -22.90 2.05
C TYR A 133 -24.65 -22.30 2.48
N GLU A 134 -24.81 -21.94 3.76
CA GLU A 134 -26.00 -21.25 4.25
C GLU A 134 -26.24 -19.87 3.60
N MET A 135 -25.20 -19.24 3.06
CA MET A 135 -25.31 -17.97 2.34
C MET A 135 -25.78 -18.11 0.90
N GLU A 136 -25.67 -19.30 0.28
CA GLU A 136 -25.97 -19.53 -1.14
C GLU A 136 -27.39 -19.04 -1.53
N PRO A 137 -28.48 -19.38 -0.81
CA PRO A 137 -29.81 -18.91 -1.18
C PRO A 137 -29.97 -17.38 -1.12
N LYS A 138 -29.20 -16.69 -0.26
CA LYS A 138 -29.23 -15.23 -0.16
C LYS A 138 -28.50 -14.57 -1.33
N LEU A 139 -27.42 -15.20 -1.78
CA LEU A 139 -26.69 -14.78 -2.97
C LEU A 139 -27.56 -15.00 -4.22
N ASP A 140 -28.20 -16.15 -4.34
CA ASP A 140 -29.12 -16.46 -5.44
C ASP A 140 -30.24 -15.43 -5.54
N HIS A 141 -30.87 -15.10 -4.40
CA HIS A 141 -31.89 -14.06 -4.38
C HIS A 141 -31.38 -12.69 -4.88
N SER A 142 -30.17 -12.31 -4.46
CA SER A 142 -29.56 -11.04 -4.89
C SER A 142 -29.24 -11.05 -6.40
N LEU A 143 -28.80 -12.20 -6.93
CA LEU A 143 -28.52 -12.40 -8.34
C LEU A 143 -29.81 -12.38 -9.17
N GLU A 144 -30.88 -13.03 -8.72
CA GLU A 144 -32.19 -13.00 -9.37
C GLU A 144 -32.73 -11.57 -9.47
N GLN A 145 -32.65 -10.80 -8.38
CA GLN A 145 -33.03 -9.39 -8.37
C GLN A 145 -32.19 -8.57 -9.35
N PHE A 146 -30.88 -8.78 -9.37
CA PHE A 146 -29.98 -8.10 -10.30
C PHE A 146 -30.32 -8.42 -11.76
N GLN A 147 -30.53 -9.70 -12.08
CA GLN A 147 -30.94 -10.15 -13.42
C GLN A 147 -32.29 -9.57 -13.82
N GLN A 148 -33.25 -9.52 -12.90
CA GLN A 148 -34.57 -8.95 -13.15
C GLN A 148 -34.45 -7.47 -13.53
N ILE A 149 -33.67 -6.69 -12.76
CA ILE A 149 -33.42 -5.28 -13.06
C ILE A 149 -32.76 -5.10 -14.43
N LEU A 150 -31.79 -5.95 -14.77
CA LEU A 150 -31.14 -5.92 -16.09
C LEU A 150 -32.13 -6.22 -17.22
N ARG A 151 -33.00 -7.23 -17.03
CA ARG A 151 -34.02 -7.59 -18.01
C ARG A 151 -35.02 -6.46 -18.23
N ASP A 152 -35.59 -5.94 -17.16
CA ASP A 152 -36.68 -4.95 -17.24
C ASP A 152 -36.20 -3.61 -17.79
N ARG A 153 -35.00 -3.17 -17.38
CA ARG A 153 -34.49 -1.83 -17.72
C ARG A 153 -33.68 -1.75 -19.01
N PHE A 154 -33.15 -2.88 -19.49
CA PHE A 154 -32.26 -2.87 -20.65
C PHE A 154 -32.66 -3.90 -21.70
N ALA A 155 -32.87 -5.17 -21.34
CA ALA A 155 -33.10 -6.22 -22.34
C ALA A 155 -34.49 -6.14 -23.00
N MET A 156 -35.54 -5.82 -22.22
CA MET A 156 -36.93 -5.79 -22.69
C MET A 156 -37.37 -4.41 -23.22
N THR A 157 -36.52 -3.40 -23.12
CA THR A 157 -36.86 -2.00 -23.44
C THR A 157 -36.69 -1.67 -24.92
N GLY A 158 -36.19 -2.61 -25.74
CA GLY A 158 -36.19 -2.53 -27.20
C GLY A 158 -35.33 -1.40 -27.80
N LYS A 159 -34.35 -0.89 -27.05
CA LYS A 159 -33.33 0.06 -27.54
C LYS A 159 -31.94 -0.56 -27.44
#